data_AF-A0A0M3JGU0-F1
#
_entry.id   AF-A0A0M3JGU0-F1
#
_cell.length_a   1.000
_cell.length_b   1.000
_cell.length_c   1.000
_cell.angle_alpha   90.00
_cell.angle_beta   90.00
_cell.angle_gamma   90.00
#
_symmetry.space_group_name_H-M   'P 1'
#
loop_
_entity.id
_entity.type
_entity.pdbx_description
1 polymer ?
#
loop_
_entity_poly.entity_id
_entity_poly.type
_entity_poly.pdbx_seq_one_letter_code
_entity_poly.pdbx_strand_id
1 'polypeptide(L)'
;LVRSITCWTLSRYCHFVVQHDHNLYFKSLLQELLARILDANKRVQEAACSAFATLEEEANMELVPYLSEILATLAEAFNRYQVGVVLFFCLNIFKWLFLVKF
;
A
#
# COMPACT_ATOMS: atom_id res chain seq x y z
N LEU A 1 -2.32 13.64 -12.20
CA LEU A 1 -1.54 14.65 -11.44
C LEU A 1 -2.10 14.81 -10.03
N VAL A 2 -3.33 15.33 -9.86
CA VAL A 2 -3.96 15.47 -8.52
C VAL A 2 -3.95 14.16 -7.73
N ARG A 3 -4.45 13.05 -8.31
CA ARG A 3 -4.46 11.72 -7.67
C ARG A 3 -3.06 11.24 -7.22
N SER A 4 -2.02 11.52 -8.01
CA SER A 4 -0.63 11.16 -7.67
C SER A 4 -0.08 12.03 -6.55
N ILE A 5 -0.38 13.33 -6.55
CA ILE A 5 0.00 14.27 -5.49
C ILE A 5 -0.69 13.88 -4.18
N THR A 6 -1.99 13.51 -4.23
CA THR A 6 -2.73 13.04 -3.06
C THR A 6 -2.06 11.81 -2.45
N CYS A 7 -1.70 10.80 -3.25
CA CYS A 7 -0.97 9.62 -2.74
C CYS A 7 0.35 10.02 -2.07
N TRP A 8 1.10 10.93 -2.69
CA TRP A 8 2.36 11.44 -2.13
C TRP A 8 2.17 12.20 -0.82
N THR A 9 1.15 13.04 -0.71
CA THR A 9 0.81 13.73 0.54
C THR A 9 0.40 12.74 1.61
N LEU A 10 -0.42 11.73 1.28
CA LEU A 10 -0.86 10.70 2.22
C LEU A 10 0.32 9.91 2.81
N SER A 11 1.35 9.60 2.01
CA SER A 11 2.60 8.98 2.49
C SER A 11 3.23 9.74 3.67
N ARG A 12 3.19 11.08 3.65
CA ARG A 12 3.78 11.93 4.70
C ARG A 12 2.98 11.91 6.01
N TYR A 13 1.70 11.53 5.94
CA TYR A 13 0.82 11.44 7.11
C TYR A 13 0.69 10.01 7.64
N CYS A 14 1.30 8.99 6.99
CA CYS A 14 1.28 7.61 7.46
C CYS A 14 1.72 7.49 8.93
N HIS A 15 2.82 8.16 9.32
CA HIS A 15 3.30 8.19 10.70
C HIS A 15 2.25 8.69 11.70
N PHE A 16 1.54 9.78 11.36
CA PHE A 16 0.49 10.33 12.22
C PHE A 16 -0.71 9.37 12.33
N VAL A 17 -1.07 8.75 11.21
CA VAL A 17 -2.23 7.84 11.11
C VAL A 17 -2.01 6.54 11.88
N VAL A 18 -0.78 6.01 11.89
CA VAL A 18 -0.40 4.83 12.69
C VAL A 18 -0.33 5.15 14.19
N GLN A 19 -0.09 6.40 14.59
CA GLN A 19 -0.07 6.79 16.01
C GLN A 19 -1.45 7.10 16.60
N HIS A 20 -2.47 7.30 15.76
CA HIS A 20 -3.83 7.65 16.17
C HIS A 20 -4.77 6.44 16.06
N ASP A 21 -6.07 6.65 16.28
CA ASP A 21 -7.05 5.56 16.26
C ASP A 21 -7.05 4.80 14.91
N HIS A 22 -6.52 3.58 14.97
CA HIS A 22 -6.40 2.66 13.84
C HIS A 22 -7.75 2.35 13.17
N ASN A 23 -8.85 2.35 13.93
CA ASN A 23 -10.15 2.02 13.35
C ASN A 23 -10.72 3.14 12.49
N LEU A 24 -10.37 4.40 12.77
CA LEU A 24 -10.91 5.56 12.07
C LEU A 24 -10.06 5.96 10.86
N TYR A 25 -8.74 6.08 11.04
CA TYR A 25 -7.87 6.69 10.03
C TYR A 25 -7.07 5.66 9.24
N PHE A 26 -6.56 4.63 9.92
CA PHE A 26 -5.69 3.64 9.29
C PHE A 26 -6.42 2.79 8.25
N LYS A 27 -7.60 2.26 8.60
CA LYS A 27 -8.43 1.48 7.67
C LYS A 27 -8.83 2.29 6.44
N SER A 28 -9.29 3.53 6.64
CA SER A 28 -9.70 4.42 5.55
C SER A 28 -8.53 4.76 4.63
N LEU A 29 -7.35 5.04 5.20
CA LEU A 29 -6.13 5.30 4.44
C LEU A 29 -5.69 4.07 3.63
N LEU A 30 -5.71 2.90 4.25
CA LEU A 30 -5.33 1.64 3.62
C LEU A 30 -6.23 1.33 2.42
N GLN A 31 -7.55 1.44 2.59
CA GLN A 31 -8.51 1.17 1.52
C GLN A 31 -8.37 2.15 0.35
N GLU A 32 -8.15 3.44 0.62
CA GLU A 32 -7.91 4.42 -0.43
C GLU A 32 -6.61 4.14 -1.20
N LEU A 33 -5.52 3.77 -0.50
CA LEU A 33 -4.26 3.42 -1.15
C LEU A 33 -4.41 2.15 -2.01
N LEU A 34 -5.06 1.11 -1.49
CA LEU A 34 -5.34 -0.13 -2.24
C LEU A 34 -6.19 0.16 -3.50
N ALA A 35 -7.20 1.02 -3.39
CA ALA A 35 -8.00 1.43 -4.54
C ALA A 35 -7.20 2.23 -5.58
N ARG A 36 -6.18 2.99 -5.16
CA ARG A 36 -5.26 3.70 -6.07
C ARG A 36 -4.19 2.78 -6.67
N ILE A 37 -3.84 1.68 -6.02
CA ILE A 37 -3.02 0.60 -6.60
C ILE A 37 -3.77 -0.10 -7.74
N LEU A 38 -5.10 0.01 -7.85
CA LEU A 38 -5.85 -0.52 -8.99
C LEU A 38 -6.21 0.55 -10.03
N ASP A 39 -5.63 1.76 -9.95
CA ASP A 39 -5.89 2.85 -10.89
C ASP A 39 -5.45 2.49 -12.31
N ALA A 40 -6.08 3.07 -13.34
CA ALA A 40 -5.70 2.81 -14.74
C ALA A 40 -4.43 3.57 -15.18
N ASN A 41 -4.00 4.58 -14.43
CA ASN A 41 -2.89 5.46 -14.84
C ASN A 41 -1.57 5.09 -14.18
N LYS A 42 -0.59 4.62 -14.96
CA LYS A 42 0.76 4.20 -14.51
C LYS A 42 1.43 5.12 -13.47
N ARG A 43 1.34 6.44 -13.63
CA ARG A 43 1.95 7.40 -12.69
C ARG A 43 1.23 7.47 -11.34
N VAL A 44 -0.07 7.19 -11.32
CA VAL A 44 -0.84 7.10 -10.06
C VAL A 44 -0.50 5.81 -9.35
N GLN A 45 -0.36 4.72 -10.10
CA GLN A 45 0.03 3.42 -9.60
C GLN A 45 1.40 3.47 -8.90
N GLU A 46 2.41 4.03 -9.58
CA GLU A 46 3.75 4.24 -9.01
C GLU A 46 3.71 5.06 -7.71
N ALA A 47 2.98 6.18 -7.70
CA ALA A 47 2.85 7.02 -6.51
C ALA A 47 2.10 6.33 -5.36
N ALA A 48 1.05 5.55 -5.66
CA ALA A 48 0.28 4.80 -4.68
C ALA A 48 1.11 3.67 -4.06
N CYS A 49 1.86 2.94 -4.88
CA CYS A 49 2.81 1.93 -4.41
C CYS A 49 3.86 2.57 -3.49
N SER A 50 4.56 3.62 -3.92
CA SER A 50 5.54 4.28 -3.04
C SER A 50 4.94 4.77 -1.71
N ALA A 51 3.72 5.31 -1.73
CA ALA A 51 3.04 5.74 -0.52
C ALA A 51 2.69 4.58 0.42
N PHE A 52 2.27 3.44 -0.15
CA PHE A 52 1.99 2.22 0.60
C PHE A 52 3.25 1.63 1.25
N ALA A 53 4.43 1.74 0.62
CA ALA A 53 5.67 1.21 1.19
C ALA A 53 6.02 1.95 2.47
N THR A 54 5.89 3.27 2.45
CA THR A 54 6.04 4.09 3.66
C THR A 54 5.01 3.73 4.73
N LEU A 55 3.77 3.41 4.35
CA LEU A 55 2.77 2.95 5.33
C LEU A 55 3.17 1.61 5.95
N GLU A 56 3.71 0.69 5.16
CA GLU A 56 4.14 -0.63 5.61
C GLU A 56 5.33 -0.58 6.58
N GLU A 57 6.35 0.20 6.27
CA GLU A 57 7.51 0.43 7.15
C GLU A 57 7.11 0.99 8.52
N GLU A 58 6.10 1.86 8.56
CA GLU A 58 5.61 2.48 9.80
C GLU A 58 4.65 1.57 10.58
N ALA A 59 3.73 0.89 9.89
CA ALA A 59 2.65 0.13 10.51
C ALA A 59 3.06 -1.28 10.97
N ASN A 60 3.98 -1.94 10.24
CA ASN A 60 4.42 -3.32 10.53
C ASN A 60 3.26 -4.25 10.96
N MET A 61 3.26 -4.68 12.23
CA MET A 61 2.31 -5.66 12.80
C MET A 61 0.84 -5.23 12.70
N GLU A 62 0.56 -3.94 12.63
CA GLU A 62 -0.78 -3.35 12.47
C GLU A 62 -1.45 -3.77 11.14
N LEU A 63 -0.66 -4.17 10.14
CA LEU A 63 -1.15 -4.61 8.82
C LEU A 63 -1.62 -6.07 8.80
N VAL A 64 -1.27 -6.88 9.80
CA VAL A 64 -1.58 -8.32 9.85
C VAL A 64 -3.09 -8.62 9.68
N PRO A 65 -4.01 -7.90 10.33
CA PRO A 65 -5.45 -8.13 10.16
C PRO A 65 -5.95 -7.85 8.74
N TYR A 66 -5.26 -7.00 7.99
CA TYR A 66 -5.66 -6.54 6.65
C TYR A 66 -4.94 -7.30 5.52
N LEU A 67 -4.06 -8.24 5.86
CA LEU A 67 -3.20 -8.95 4.90
C LEU A 67 -3.99 -9.62 3.78
N SER A 68 -5.17 -10.19 4.09
CA SER A 68 -6.03 -10.82 3.09
C SER A 68 -6.53 -9.84 2.04
N GLU A 69 -6.91 -8.62 2.43
CA GLU A 69 -7.42 -7.57 1.54
C GLU A 69 -6.28 -7.02 0.66
N ILE A 70 -5.11 -6.83 1.26
CA ILE A 70 -3.89 -6.38 0.57
C ILE A 70 -3.48 -7.41 -0.50
N LEU A 71 -3.39 -8.69 -0.13
CA LEU A 71 -3.00 -9.77 -1.04
C LEU A 71 -3.99 -9.95 -2.19
N ALA A 72 -5.30 -9.86 -1.92
CA ALA A 72 -6.32 -9.93 -2.97
C ALA A 72 -6.19 -8.76 -3.97
N THR A 73 -5.95 -7.54 -3.47
CA THR A 73 -5.74 -6.36 -4.30
C THR A 73 -4.48 -6.50 -5.16
N LEU A 74 -3.38 -6.99 -4.59
CA LEU A 74 -2.13 -7.20 -5.31
C LEU A 74 -2.24 -8.31 -6.36
N ALA A 75 -2.98 -9.37 -6.09
CA ALA A 75 -3.24 -10.43 -7.07
C ALA A 75 -4.03 -9.89 -8.28
N GLU A 76 -5.03 -9.05 -8.03
CA GLU A 76 -5.79 -8.37 -9.10
C GLU A 76 -4.92 -7.37 -9.87
N ALA A 77 -4.08 -6.61 -9.18
CA ALA A 77 -3.12 -5.71 -9.80
C ALA A 77 -2.13 -6.49 -10.68
N PHE A 78 -1.61 -7.62 -10.21
CA PHE A 78 -0.70 -8.45 -10.99
C PHE A 78 -1.32 -8.91 -12.32
N ASN A 79 -2.61 -9.22 -12.32
CA ASN A 79 -3.32 -9.63 -13.52
C ASN A 79 -3.58 -8.48 -14.51
N ARG A 80 -3.68 -7.23 -14.03
CA ARG A 80 -3.94 -6.04 -14.87
C ARG A 80 -2.69 -5.32 -15.38
N TYR A 81 -1.51 -5.57 -14.81
CA TYR A 81 -0.33 -4.73 -15.02
C TYR A 81 0.75 -5.32 -15.92
N GLN A 82 1.42 -4.46 -16.70
CA GLN A 82 2.71 -4.77 -17.34
C GLN A 82 3.87 -4.71 -16.31
N VAL A 83 4.10 -5.85 -15.66
CA VAL A 83 5.34 -6.49 -15.15
C VAL A 83 6.39 -5.68 -14.34
N GLY A 84 6.65 -4.40 -14.58
CA GLY A 84 7.84 -3.73 -14.02
C GLY A 84 7.75 -3.28 -12.55
N VAL A 85 6.72 -2.52 -12.20
CA VAL A 85 6.69 -1.76 -10.93
C VAL A 85 6.04 -2.55 -9.79
N VAL A 86 4.99 -3.31 -10.10
CA VAL A 86 4.29 -4.18 -9.14
C VAL A 86 5.21 -5.31 -8.66
N LEU A 87 6.12 -5.80 -9.51
CA LEU A 87 7.05 -6.88 -9.18
C LEU A 87 8.06 -6.46 -8.09
N PHE A 88 8.59 -5.24 -8.15
CA PHE A 88 9.47 -4.71 -7.10
C PHE A 88 8.73 -4.59 -5.76
N PHE A 89 7.42 -4.32 -5.81
CA PHE A 89 6.56 -4.19 -4.64
C PHE A 89 6.15 -5.54 -4.04
N CYS A 90 5.77 -6.50 -4.88
CA CYS A 90 5.55 -7.89 -4.47
C CYS A 90 6.82 -8.47 -3.80
N LEU A 91 8.02 -8.18 -4.32
CA LEU A 91 9.26 -8.66 -3.71
C LEU A 91 9.51 -8.11 -2.29
N ASN A 92 9.15 -6.85 -2.01
CA ASN A 92 9.30 -6.27 -0.67
C ASN A 92 8.25 -6.80 0.32
N ILE A 93 6.99 -6.93 -0.10
CA ILE A 93 5.94 -7.57 0.71
C ILE A 93 6.23 -9.05 0.99
N PHE A 94 6.78 -9.79 0.03
CA PHE A 94 7.21 -11.18 0.25
C PHE A 94 8.40 -11.26 1.22
N LYS A 95 9.32 -10.28 1.20
CA LYS A 95 10.41 -10.16 2.18
C LYS A 95 9.89 -9.88 3.59
N TRP A 96 8.91 -8.99 3.71
CA TRP A 96 8.25 -8.67 4.97
C TRP A 96 7.44 -9.86 5.52
N LEU A 97 6.70 -10.57 4.67
CA LEU A 97 6.02 -11.83 5.02
C LEU A 97 6.99 -12.91 5.49
N PHE A 98 8.24 -12.92 5.00
CA PHE A 98 9.28 -13.85 5.45
C PHE A 98 9.88 -13.46 6.81
N LEU A 99 9.99 -12.17 7.11
CA LEU A 99 10.51 -11.61 8.37
C LEU A 99 9.53 -11.66 9.54
N VAL A 100 8.21 -11.61 9.28
CA VAL A 100 7.18 -11.69 10.34
C VAL A 100 6.79 -13.13 10.67
N LYS A 101 7.17 -14.11 9.84
CA LYS A 101 6.79 -15.53 9.99
C LYS A 101 7.95 -16.45 10.41
N PHE A 102 9.17 -15.94 10.53
CA PHE A 102 10.36 -16.66 11.01
C PHE A 102 11.20 -15.82 11.97
#